data_AF-A0A7M1R036-F1
#
_entry.id   AF-A0A7M1R036-F1
#
_cell.length_a   1.000
_cell.length_b   1.000
_cell.length_c   1.000
_cell.angle_alpha   90.00
_cell.angle_beta   90.00
_cell.angle_gamma   90.00
#
_symmetry.space_group_name_H-M   'P 1'
#
loop_
_entity.id
_entity.type
_entity.pdbx_description
1 polymer ?
#
loop_
_entity_poly.entity_id
_entity_poly.type
_entity_poly.pdbx_seq_one_letter_code
_entity_poly.pdbx_strand_id
1 'polypeptide(L)'
;MAKKTNTTADVKPVVHAKTDLFTYDTDMGPIRLPYLENVPVRILEDHAEDPFPVFLAAVLEEFLDEEATKIRREMTIHEFNTMIDKWVADSGLTLGESGALAS
;
A
#
# COMPACT_ATOMS: atom_id res chain seq x y z
N MET A 1 -38.13 -5.33 -18.89
CA MET A 1 -36.80 -4.73 -18.68
C MET A 1 -36.39 -4.97 -17.24
N ALA A 2 -35.46 -5.89 -16.99
CA ALA A 2 -35.03 -6.24 -15.63
C ALA A 2 -33.93 -5.28 -15.16
N LYS A 3 -34.20 -4.52 -14.10
CA LYS A 3 -33.19 -3.74 -13.37
C LYS A 3 -32.30 -4.74 -12.62
N LYS A 4 -31.04 -4.91 -13.05
CA LYS A 4 -30.02 -5.54 -12.23
C LYS A 4 -29.50 -4.49 -11.26
N THR A 5 -29.96 -4.55 -10.02
CA THR A 5 -29.30 -3.92 -8.87
C THR A 5 -27.97 -4.63 -8.67
N ASN A 6 -26.87 -3.99 -9.06
CA ASN A 6 -25.54 -4.46 -8.73
C ASN A 6 -25.30 -4.08 -7.26
N THR A 7 -25.46 -5.06 -6.37
CA THR A 7 -25.14 -4.94 -4.95
C THR A 7 -23.64 -4.67 -4.83
N THR A 8 -23.26 -3.48 -4.39
CA THR A 8 -21.92 -3.16 -3.92
C THR A 8 -21.63 -4.12 -2.76
N ALA A 9 -20.73 -5.07 -2.97
CA ALA A 9 -20.30 -5.97 -1.90
C ALA A 9 -19.63 -5.10 -0.83
N ASP A 10 -20.22 -5.11 0.36
CA ASP A 10 -19.66 -4.51 1.57
C ASP A 10 -18.36 -5.28 1.89
N VAL A 11 -17.23 -4.79 1.37
CA VAL A 11 -15.90 -5.34 1.66
C VAL A 11 -15.61 -4.97 3.11
N LYS A 12 -15.86 -5.89 4.03
CA LYS A 12 -15.44 -5.72 5.42
C LYS A 12 -13.92 -5.49 5.43
N PRO A 13 -13.41 -4.45 6.11
CA PRO A 13 -11.99 -4.24 6.22
C PRO A 13 -11.38 -5.45 6.93
N VAL A 14 -10.53 -6.18 6.20
CA VAL A 14 -9.71 -7.23 6.78
C VAL A 14 -8.62 -6.52 7.57
N VAL A 15 -8.62 -6.67 8.89
CA VAL A 15 -7.57 -6.13 9.74
C VAL A 15 -6.52 -7.23 9.90
N HIS A 16 -5.33 -7.01 9.33
CA HIS A 16 -4.21 -7.94 9.46
C HIS A 16 -3.62 -7.89 10.87
N ALA A 17 -3.14 -9.03 11.40
CA ALA A 17 -2.44 -9.00 12.68
C ALA A 17 -1.14 -8.19 12.53
N LYS A 18 -0.68 -7.54 13.60
CA LYS A 18 0.55 -6.73 13.56
C LYS A 18 1.80 -7.50 13.14
N THR A 19 1.79 -8.82 13.29
CA THR A 19 2.87 -9.72 12.90
C THR A 19 2.82 -10.13 11.43
N ASP A 20 1.69 -9.88 10.76
CA ASP A 20 1.51 -10.23 9.36
C ASP A 20 2.20 -9.19 8.48
N LEU A 21 2.82 -9.67 7.40
CA LEU A 21 3.56 -8.83 6.45
C LEU A 21 2.97 -9.00 5.06
N PHE A 22 2.77 -7.87 4.38
CA PHE A 22 2.62 -7.83 2.95
C PHE A 22 3.90 -8.37 2.30
N THR A 23 3.76 -9.29 1.35
CA THR A 23 4.90 -9.84 0.60
C THR A 23 4.67 -9.65 -0.89
N TYR A 24 5.63 -9.03 -1.56
CA TYR A 24 5.66 -8.90 -3.01
C TYR A 24 6.85 -9.66 -3.58
N ASP A 25 6.58 -10.72 -4.33
CA ASP A 25 7.62 -11.53 -4.97
C ASP A 25 8.16 -10.83 -6.22
N THR A 26 9.49 -10.70 -6.30
CA THR A 26 10.21 -10.24 -7.48
C THR A 26 11.13 -11.35 -7.98
N ASP A 27 11.65 -11.22 -9.20
CA ASP A 27 12.62 -12.16 -9.76
C ASP A 27 13.94 -12.20 -8.96
N MET A 28 14.24 -11.16 -8.18
CA MET A 28 15.44 -11.06 -7.35
C MET A 28 15.23 -11.49 -5.90
N GLY A 29 13.98 -11.72 -5.49
CA GLY A 29 13.61 -12.06 -4.13
C GLY A 29 12.36 -11.32 -3.63
N PRO A 30 11.85 -11.69 -2.45
CA PRO A 30 10.66 -11.07 -1.89
C PRO A 30 10.94 -9.72 -1.24
N ILE A 31 10.06 -8.75 -1.44
CA ILE A 31 9.96 -7.55 -0.63
C ILE A 31 8.89 -7.78 0.44
N ARG A 32 9.22 -7.55 1.71
CA ARG A 32 8.30 -7.70 2.84
C ARG A 32 8.11 -6.38 3.55
N LEU A 33 6.86 -6.00 3.78
CA LEU A 33 6.47 -4.75 4.41
C LEU A 33 5.35 -4.99 5.42
N PRO A 34 5.22 -4.19 6.48
CA PRO A 34 3.98 -4.19 7.25
C PRO A 34 2.81 -3.78 6.35
N TYR A 35 1.62 -4.30 6.61
CA TYR A 35 0.41 -3.73 6.02
C TYR A 35 0.24 -2.26 6.44
N LEU A 36 -0.36 -1.42 5.59
CA LEU A 36 -0.40 0.03 5.81
C LEU A 36 -1.16 0.41 7.09
N GLU A 37 -2.20 -0.33 7.47
CA GLU A 37 -2.92 -0.15 8.74
C GLU A 37 -2.07 -0.49 9.97
N ASN A 38 -0.96 -1.20 9.78
CA ASN A 38 0.02 -1.56 10.81
C ASN A 38 1.26 -0.66 10.79
N VAL A 39 1.35 0.31 9.87
CA VAL A 39 2.41 1.33 9.87
C VAL A 39 2.25 2.21 11.11
N PRO A 40 3.32 2.44 11.90
CA PRO A 40 3.26 3.29 13.08
C PRO A 40 2.77 4.71 12.76
N VAL A 41 1.79 5.19 13.53
CA VAL A 41 1.21 6.54 13.37
C VAL A 41 2.27 7.64 13.42
N ARG A 42 3.37 7.45 14.15
CA ARG A 42 4.48 8.41 14.19
C ARG A 42 5.00 8.78 12.80
N ILE A 43 5.05 7.84 11.86
CA ILE A 43 5.56 8.11 10.50
C ILE A 43 4.57 9.01 9.77
N LEU A 44 3.27 8.81 9.99
CA LEU A 44 2.24 9.70 9.44
C LEU A 44 2.31 11.09 10.07
N GLU A 45 2.57 11.19 11.37
CA GLU A 45 2.72 12.48 12.08
C GLU A 45 3.98 13.24 11.63
N ASP A 46 5.11 12.53 11.50
CA ASP A 46 6.40 13.09 11.05
C ASP A 46 6.33 13.60 9.60
N HIS A 47 5.43 13.05 8.80
CA HIS A 47 5.23 13.36 7.37
C HIS A 47 3.81 13.90 7.07
N ALA A 48 3.12 14.46 8.06
CA ALA A 48 1.70 14.83 7.92
C ALA A 48 1.43 15.91 6.86
N GLU A 49 2.41 16.80 6.64
CA GLU A 49 2.35 17.87 5.64
C GLU A 49 3.00 17.47 4.30
N ASP A 50 3.63 16.29 4.25
CA ASP A 50 4.35 15.84 3.07
C ASP A 50 3.40 15.25 2.02
N PRO A 51 3.74 15.37 0.72
CA PRO A 51 3.05 14.65 -0.33
C PRO A 51 3.09 13.14 -0.07
N PHE A 52 2.00 12.44 -0.39
CA PHE A 52 1.89 10.99 -0.21
C PHE A 52 3.09 10.17 -0.74
N PRO A 53 3.71 10.50 -1.90
CA PRO A 53 4.92 9.81 -2.35
C PRO A 53 6.12 9.92 -1.41
N VAL A 54 6.27 11.05 -0.71
CA VAL A 54 7.36 11.28 0.26
C VAL A 54 7.10 10.46 1.53
N PHE A 55 5.86 10.47 2.02
CA PHE A 55 5.43 9.58 3.11
C PHE A 55 5.71 8.11 2.77
N LEU A 56 5.28 7.65 1.59
CA LEU A 56 5.54 6.27 1.14
C LEU A 56 7.03 5.95 1.07
N ALA A 57 7.86 6.89 0.60
CA ALA A 57 9.31 6.70 0.56
C ALA A 57 9.89 6.53 1.97
N ALA A 58 9.43 7.30 2.95
CA ALA A 58 9.85 7.18 4.34
C ALA A 58 9.45 5.83 4.97
N VAL A 59 8.23 5.35 4.71
CA VAL A 59 7.80 4.02 5.16
C VAL A 59 8.69 2.93 4.55
N LEU A 60 8.97 2.99 3.25
CA LEU A 60 9.85 2.03 2.59
C LEU A 60 11.28 2.09 3.15
N GLU A 61 11.81 3.28 3.45
CA GLU A 61 13.15 3.43 4.03
C GLU A 61 13.24 2.87 5.45
N GLU A 62 12.18 3.00 6.25
CA GLU A 62 12.16 2.49 7.62
C GLU A 62 12.10 0.95 7.70
N PHE A 63 11.34 0.31 6.80
CA PHE A 63 11.02 -1.11 6.93
C PHE A 63 11.80 -2.04 5.99
N LEU A 64 12.45 -1.51 4.96
CA LEU A 64 13.25 -2.34 4.06
C LEU A 64 14.66 -2.54 4.62
N ASP A 65 15.09 -3.80 4.71
CA ASP A 65 16.49 -4.12 4.95
C ASP A 65 17.38 -3.80 3.73
N GLU A 66 18.69 -4.00 3.88
CA GLU A 66 19.66 -3.68 2.83
C GLU A 66 19.44 -4.49 1.53
N GLU A 67 18.96 -5.72 1.64
CA GLU A 67 18.72 -6.60 0.49
C GLU A 67 17.45 -6.18 -0.25
N ALA A 68 16.35 -6.01 0.48
CA ALA A 68 15.09 -5.53 -0.08
C ALA A 68 15.21 -4.10 -0.63
N THR A 69 16.08 -3.26 -0.04
CA THR A 69 16.41 -1.94 -0.59
C THR A 69 17.12 -2.05 -1.94
N LYS A 70 18.05 -2.99 -2.11
CA LYS A 70 18.71 -3.25 -3.40
C LYS A 70 17.70 -3.74 -4.42
N ILE A 71 16.87 -4.72 -4.05
CA ILE A 71 15.80 -5.23 -4.93
C ILE A 71 14.91 -4.08 -5.39
N ARG A 72 14.40 -3.25 -4.47
CA ARG A 72 13.56 -2.09 -4.79
C ARG A 72 14.20 -1.14 -5.79
N ARG A 73 15.51 -0.88 -5.67
CA ARG A 73 16.22 0.05 -6.55
C ARG A 73 16.38 -0.46 -7.99
N GLU A 74 16.38 -1.77 -8.17
CA GLU A 74 16.47 -2.42 -9.48
C GLU A 74 15.09 -2.68 -10.11
N MET A 75 13.99 -2.47 -9.36
CA MET A 75 12.63 -2.56 -9.90
C MET A 75 12.40 -1.51 -10.98
N THR A 76 11.71 -1.91 -12.04
CA THR A 76 11.17 -0.95 -13.01
C THR A 76 10.07 -0.10 -12.38
N ILE A 77 9.80 1.07 -12.98
CA ILE A 77 8.69 1.95 -12.56
C ILE A 77 7.35 1.19 -12.56
N HIS A 78 7.15 0.30 -13.54
CA HIS A 78 5.93 -0.50 -13.64
C HIS A 78 5.78 -1.48 -12.48
N GLU A 79 6.85 -2.22 -12.14
CA GLU A 79 6.84 -3.15 -11.00
C GLU A 79 6.65 -2.42 -9.68
N PHE A 80 7.32 -1.27 -9.51
CA PHE A 80 7.18 -0.47 -8.30
C PHE A 80 5.74 0.01 -8.11
N ASN A 81 5.12 0.58 -9.14
CA ASN A 81 3.73 1.03 -9.07
C ASN A 81 2.78 -0.15 -8.82
N THR A 82 3.01 -1.29 -9.46
CA THR A 82 2.22 -2.52 -9.24
C THR A 82 2.33 -3.01 -7.79
N MET A 83 3.51 -2.95 -7.19
CA MET A 83 3.72 -3.31 -5.79
C MET A 83 2.95 -2.37 -4.86
N ILE A 84 3.03 -1.04 -5.08
CA ILE A 84 2.29 -0.06 -4.27
C ILE A 84 0.78 -0.28 -4.39
N ASP A 85 0.25 -0.49 -5.60
CA ASP A 85 -1.18 -0.72 -5.82
C ASP A 85 -1.68 -1.98 -5.08
N LYS A 86 -0.91 -3.08 -5.15
CA LYS A 86 -1.22 -4.31 -4.41
C LYS A 86 -1.13 -4.10 -2.91
N TRP A 87 -0.11 -3.39 -2.44
CA TRP A 87 0.07 -3.13 -1.02
C TRP A 87 -1.09 -2.32 -0.45
N VAL A 88 -1.55 -1.29 -1.17
CA VAL A 88 -2.73 -0.49 -0.80
C VAL A 88 -4.00 -1.35 -0.82
N ALA A 89 -4.23 -2.11 -1.89
CA ALA A 89 -5.42 -2.93 -2.05
C ALA A 89 -5.52 -4.02 -0.96
N ASP A 90 -4.40 -4.70 -0.68
CA ASP A 90 -4.34 -5.77 0.31
C ASP A 90 -4.45 -5.22 1.74
N SER A 91 -3.92 -4.03 2.03
CA SER A 91 -4.05 -3.37 3.34
C SER A 91 -5.47 -2.92 3.68
N GLY A 92 -6.45 -3.16 2.80
CA GLY A 92 -7.85 -2.78 3.04
C GLY A 92 -8.05 -1.27 3.20
N LEU A 93 -7.03 -0.45 2.90
CA LEU A 93 -7.15 0.98 2.82
C LEU A 93 -7.88 1.29 1.53
N THR A 94 -9.17 1.55 1.63
CA THR A 94 -9.79 2.49 0.71
C THR A 94 -9.09 3.83 0.95
N LEU A 95 -8.02 4.12 0.20
CA LEU A 95 -7.66 5.50 -0.08
C LEU A 95 -8.96 6.11 -0.58
N GLY A 96 -9.62 6.89 0.29
CA GLY A 96 -11.00 7.32 0.09
C GLY A 96 -11.14 7.76 -1.35
N GLU A 97 -12.19 7.28 -2.02
CA GLU A 97 -12.47 7.63 -3.41
C GLU A 97 -12.06 9.07 -3.65
N SER A 98 -11.30 9.29 -4.72
CA SER A 98 -11.09 10.60 -5.34
C SER A 98 -12.45 11.24 -5.63
N GLY A 99 -13.15 11.71 -4.60
CA GLY A 99 -14.49 12.28 -4.61
C GLY A 99 -14.46 13.78 -4.86
N ALA A 100 -13.42 14.27 -5.54
CA ALA A 100 -13.29 15.69 -5.87
C ALA A 100 -12.88 15.94 -7.33
N LEU A 101 -13.17 15.00 -8.24
CA LEU A 101 -13.14 15.25 -9.69
C LEU A 101 -14.42 14.71 -10.36
N ALA A 102 -15.55 15.12 -9.82
CA ALA A 102 -16.83 15.14 -10.53
C ALA A 102 -17.59 16.39 -10.08
N SER A 103 -17.12 17.55 -10.51
CA SER A 103 -17.90 18.80 -10.56
C SER A 103 -17.50 19.56 -11.81
#